data_AF-A0A0T6UUF6-F1
#
_entry.id   AF-A0A0T6UUF6-F1
#
_cell.length_a   1.000
_cell.length_b   1.000
_cell.length_c   1.000
_cell.angle_alpha   90.00
_cell.angle_beta   90.00
_cell.angle_gamma   90.00
#
_symmetry.space_group_name_H-M   'P 1'
#
loop_
_entity.id
_entity.type
_entity.pdbx_description
1 polymer ?
#
loop_
_entity_poly.entity_id
_entity_poly.type
_entity_poly.pdbx_seq_one_letter_code
_entity_poly.pdbx_strand_id
1 'polypeptide(L)'
;MKTQATEQICRSLLQKAVRRGVVDVAEKAVVYLLQQGGAVWLRNRLGVIACEEVLAYVGRLEFTTQEDALIRQYTEMARAAKNKNAAGLGSLAAELENGYRSLLVKGDPASKDLRIVAEAIRRPDAFWQWIHSQPVAGSNLSVIEKAEAAFRGSGLPGDKVFSLASAYLAVLNQIPTLSMPEYVVEAFPYWIAIDKHTDPGKRALQQCAEALNVEYRTLGAIQYYLEGGLCRNLEPSPWWERDVRWQLERLGVHEGKAEAIWQNASAYLQEHLAAQVEVFKDELEHAFELYRSTLRTQDSLFR
;
A
#
# COMPACT_ATOMS: atom_id res chain seq x y z
N MET A 1 -11.98 -6.61 23.72
CA MET A 1 -12.84 -6.12 22.62
C MET A 1 -12.35 -4.81 21.97
N LYS A 2 -11.75 -3.86 22.72
CA LYS A 2 -11.17 -2.62 22.13
C LYS A 2 -9.98 -2.84 21.18
N THR A 3 -9.17 -3.88 21.40
CA THR A 3 -7.92 -4.15 20.66
C THR A 3 -8.09 -4.42 19.16
N GLN A 4 -9.18 -5.08 18.74
CA GLN A 4 -9.33 -5.52 17.35
C GLN A 4 -9.60 -4.36 16.37
N ALA A 5 -10.38 -3.35 16.79
CA ALA A 5 -10.67 -2.18 15.96
C ALA A 5 -9.42 -1.29 15.81
N THR A 6 -8.71 -1.03 16.90
CA THR A 6 -7.45 -0.28 16.89
C THR A 6 -6.39 -0.99 16.05
N GLU A 7 -6.30 -2.31 16.14
CA GLU A 7 -5.39 -3.10 15.31
C GLU A 7 -5.71 -2.97 13.81
N GLN A 8 -6.98 -3.03 13.40
CA GLN A 8 -7.38 -2.81 12.00
C GLN A 8 -6.99 -1.40 11.52
N ILE A 9 -7.26 -0.37 12.32
CA ILE A 9 -6.90 1.01 12.00
C ILE A 9 -5.38 1.14 11.90
N CYS A 10 -4.62 0.51 12.81
CA CYS A 10 -3.16 0.57 12.82
C CYS A 10 -2.53 -0.15 11.61
N ARG A 11 -3.11 -1.27 11.17
CA ARG A 11 -2.71 -1.94 9.91
C ARG A 11 -2.93 -1.05 8.70
N SER A 12 -4.06 -0.35 8.65
CA SER A 12 -4.38 0.63 7.61
C SER A 12 -3.46 1.86 7.67
N LEU A 13 -3.17 2.35 8.87
CA LEU A 13 -2.28 3.45 9.16
C LEU A 13 -0.87 3.17 8.64
N LEU A 14 -0.31 2.00 8.98
CA LEU A 14 1.06 1.63 8.63
C LEU A 14 1.33 1.80 7.12
N GLN A 15 0.47 1.21 6.28
CA GLN A 15 0.66 1.30 4.84
C GLN A 15 0.54 2.74 4.33
N LYS A 16 -0.42 3.52 4.85
CA LYS A 16 -0.62 4.92 4.43
C LYS A 16 0.52 5.82 4.90
N ALA A 17 1.05 5.58 6.10
CA ALA A 17 2.22 6.27 6.62
C ALA A 17 3.46 5.98 5.77
N VAL A 18 3.67 4.71 5.39
CA VAL A 18 4.72 4.34 4.44
C VAL A 18 4.52 5.07 3.10
N ARG A 19 3.32 5.01 2.52
CA ARG A 19 2.96 5.64 1.23
C ARG A 19 3.17 7.16 1.24
N ARG A 20 2.80 7.84 2.32
CA ARG A 20 2.98 9.29 2.52
C ARG A 20 4.38 9.67 3.05
N GLY A 21 5.23 8.69 3.30
CA GLY A 21 6.57 8.90 3.82
C GLY A 21 6.64 9.62 5.17
N VAL A 22 5.68 9.33 6.04
CA VAL A 22 5.64 9.84 7.42
C VAL A 22 6.25 8.77 8.33
N VAL A 23 7.55 8.91 8.59
CA VAL A 23 8.41 7.86 9.15
C VAL A 23 8.10 7.59 10.60
N ASP A 24 7.90 8.65 11.40
CA ASP A 24 7.55 8.53 12.82
C ASP A 24 6.20 7.84 13.01
N VAL A 25 5.21 8.12 12.16
CA VAL A 25 3.91 7.45 12.20
C VAL A 25 4.02 5.99 11.77
N ALA A 26 4.83 5.69 10.76
CA ALA A 26 5.10 4.31 10.35
C ALA A 26 5.77 3.52 11.49
N GLU A 27 6.77 4.11 12.16
CA GLU A 27 7.45 3.52 13.31
C GLU A 27 6.48 3.22 14.46
N LYS A 28 5.68 4.22 14.87
CA LYS A 28 4.65 4.06 15.90
C LYS A 28 3.67 2.93 15.57
N ALA A 29 3.22 2.85 14.32
CA ALA A 29 2.31 1.81 13.87
C ALA A 29 2.95 0.41 13.93
N VAL A 30 4.22 0.27 13.53
CA VAL A 30 4.96 -1.00 13.64
C VAL A 30 5.10 -1.42 15.09
N VAL A 31 5.55 -0.51 15.97
CA VAL A 31 5.72 -0.77 17.40
C VAL A 31 4.41 -1.22 18.04
N TYR A 32 3.32 -0.50 17.77
CA TYR A 32 2.00 -0.89 18.26
C TYR A 32 1.64 -2.31 17.83
N LEU A 33 1.79 -2.64 16.54
CA LEU A 33 1.46 -3.96 16.02
C LEU A 33 2.35 -5.06 16.60
N LEU A 34 3.63 -4.79 16.85
CA LEU A 34 4.54 -5.72 17.52
C LEU A 34 4.12 -6.02 18.95
N GLN A 35 3.74 -5.00 19.72
CA GLN A 35 3.20 -5.17 21.07
C GLN A 35 1.91 -5.99 21.11
N GLN A 36 1.14 -6.03 20.00
CA GLN A 36 -0.01 -6.93 19.84
C GLN A 36 0.35 -8.33 19.33
N GLY A 37 1.64 -8.68 19.22
CA GLY A 37 2.10 -9.97 18.68
C GLY A 37 2.07 -10.08 17.15
N GLY A 38 1.98 -8.95 16.45
CA GLY A 38 1.78 -8.87 15.00
C GLY A 38 3.01 -9.15 14.12
N ALA A 39 4.11 -9.68 14.66
CA ALA A 39 5.38 -9.85 13.93
C ALA A 39 5.26 -10.68 12.64
N VAL A 40 4.49 -11.78 12.66
CA VAL A 40 4.25 -12.60 11.45
C VAL A 40 3.42 -11.85 10.41
N TRP A 41 2.43 -11.08 10.86
CA TRP A 41 1.62 -10.25 9.97
C TRP A 41 2.49 -9.16 9.32
N LEU A 42 3.33 -8.48 10.10
CA LEU A 42 4.27 -7.47 9.63
C LEU A 42 5.27 -8.04 8.61
N ARG A 43 5.83 -9.22 8.88
CA ARG A 43 6.70 -9.95 7.95
C ARG A 43 6.03 -10.21 6.61
N ASN A 44 4.79 -10.68 6.62
CA ASN A 44 4.07 -10.99 5.38
C ASN A 44 3.65 -9.70 4.65
N ARG A 45 3.26 -8.64 5.38
CA ARG A 45 2.80 -7.37 4.81
C ARG A 45 3.93 -6.54 4.20
N LEU A 46 5.18 -6.74 4.65
CA LEU A 46 6.39 -6.13 4.10
C LEU A 46 6.46 -6.26 2.58
N GLY A 47 6.30 -7.49 2.07
CA GLY A 47 6.35 -7.78 0.64
C GLY A 47 5.26 -7.05 -0.15
N VAL A 48 4.04 -6.99 0.41
CA VAL A 48 2.91 -6.30 -0.23
C VAL A 48 3.18 -4.81 -0.33
N ILE A 49 3.56 -4.16 0.78
CA ILE A 49 3.79 -2.71 0.81
C ILE A 49 4.98 -2.33 -0.07
N ALA A 50 6.05 -3.13 -0.10
CA ALA A 50 7.17 -2.89 -1.00
C ALA A 50 6.76 -2.99 -2.47
N CYS A 51 6.04 -4.05 -2.86
CA CYS A 51 5.59 -4.21 -4.25
C CYS A 51 4.56 -3.13 -4.66
N GLU A 52 3.67 -2.72 -3.75
CA GLU A 52 2.61 -1.75 -4.06
C GLU A 52 3.11 -0.30 -4.05
N GLU A 53 3.99 0.07 -3.11
CA GLU A 53 4.35 1.47 -2.84
C GLU A 53 5.81 1.80 -3.16
N VAL A 54 6.73 0.85 -3.04
CA VAL A 54 8.19 1.10 -3.05
C VAL A 54 8.94 0.06 -3.88
N LEU A 55 8.60 -0.04 -5.17
CA LEU A 55 9.14 -1.07 -6.07
C LEU A 55 10.68 -1.19 -6.03
N ALA A 56 11.39 -0.06 -5.92
CA ALA A 56 12.86 -0.02 -5.81
C ALA A 56 13.43 -0.77 -4.59
N TYR A 57 12.63 -0.95 -3.54
CA TYR A 57 13.05 -1.55 -2.27
C TYR A 57 12.85 -3.07 -2.25
N VAL A 58 12.09 -3.65 -3.18
CA VAL A 58 11.70 -5.08 -3.15
C VAL A 58 12.91 -6.02 -3.03
N GLY A 59 13.99 -5.79 -3.79
CA GLY A 59 15.20 -6.61 -3.74
C GLY A 59 15.97 -6.55 -2.40
N ARG A 60 15.66 -5.58 -1.53
CA ARG A 60 16.31 -5.41 -0.22
C ARG A 60 15.53 -6.04 0.94
N LEU A 61 14.39 -6.65 0.66
CA LEU A 61 13.52 -7.21 1.71
C LEU A 61 14.19 -8.35 2.47
N GLU A 62 14.06 -8.28 3.80
CA GLU A 62 14.41 -9.33 4.74
C GLU A 62 13.13 -9.83 5.42
N PHE A 63 12.65 -11.00 4.99
CA PHE A 63 11.47 -11.63 5.58
C PHE A 63 11.82 -12.27 6.94
N THR A 64 11.79 -11.45 7.99
CA THR A 64 12.12 -11.83 9.37
C THR A 64 11.01 -11.42 10.34
N THR A 65 10.98 -12.03 11.52
CA THR A 65 10.12 -11.62 12.66
C THR A 65 10.91 -10.88 13.74
N GLN A 66 12.18 -10.56 13.50
CA GLN A 66 13.00 -9.76 14.41
C GLN A 66 12.50 -8.31 14.43
N GLU A 67 12.24 -7.81 15.63
CA GLU A 67 11.66 -6.49 15.88
C GLU A 67 12.44 -5.34 15.24
N ASP A 68 13.73 -5.21 15.55
CA ASP A 68 14.58 -4.13 15.02
C ASP A 68 14.64 -4.13 13.49
N ALA A 69 14.65 -5.33 12.88
CA ALA A 69 14.66 -5.48 11.44
C ALA A 69 13.31 -5.11 10.80
N LEU A 70 12.18 -5.38 11.47
CA LEU A 70 10.87 -4.94 11.00
C LEU A 70 10.75 -3.41 11.08
N ILE A 71 11.10 -2.82 12.23
CA ILE A 71 11.08 -1.36 12.43
C ILE A 71 11.96 -0.67 11.38
N ARG A 72 13.20 -1.13 11.19
CA ARG A 72 14.12 -0.59 10.19
C ARG A 72 13.53 -0.65 8.79
N GLN A 73 13.05 -1.81 8.33
CA GLN A 73 12.56 -1.93 6.96
C GLN A 73 11.32 -1.06 6.68
N TYR A 74 10.38 -0.95 7.62
CA TYR A 74 9.21 -0.09 7.44
C TYR A 74 9.57 1.40 7.45
N THR A 75 10.50 1.81 8.30
CA THR A 75 10.97 3.22 8.33
C THR A 75 11.79 3.56 7.09
N GLU A 76 12.62 2.65 6.58
CA GLU A 76 13.33 2.80 5.31
C GLU A 76 12.36 2.88 4.13
N MET A 77 11.37 1.99 4.06
CA MET A 77 10.32 2.05 3.03
C MET A 77 9.51 3.35 3.13
N ALA A 78 9.24 3.86 4.33
CA ALA A 78 8.58 5.16 4.50
C ALA A 78 9.46 6.30 3.95
N ARG A 79 10.78 6.29 4.18
CA ARG A 79 11.71 7.30 3.65
C ARG A 79 11.90 7.24 2.14
N ALA A 80 11.90 6.05 1.57
CA ALA A 80 12.18 5.83 0.15
C ALA A 80 11.21 6.58 -0.77
N ALA A 81 11.68 6.97 -1.96
CA ALA A 81 10.80 7.44 -3.02
C ALA A 81 9.79 6.35 -3.41
N LYS A 82 8.55 6.75 -3.76
CA LYS A 82 7.49 5.79 -4.10
C LYS A 82 7.49 5.51 -5.59
N ASN A 83 7.12 4.29 -5.94
CA ASN A 83 6.85 3.92 -7.32
C ASN A 83 5.69 2.94 -7.35
N LYS A 84 4.62 3.32 -8.06
CA LYS A 84 3.36 2.56 -8.12
C LYS A 84 3.18 1.79 -9.42
N ASN A 85 4.23 1.57 -10.21
CA ASN A 85 4.09 0.87 -11.49
C ASN A 85 3.58 -0.56 -11.33
N ALA A 86 4.10 -1.31 -10.36
CA ALA A 86 3.63 -2.66 -10.08
C ALA A 86 2.17 -2.66 -9.58
N ALA A 87 1.78 -1.67 -8.76
CA ALA A 87 0.40 -1.50 -8.32
C ALA A 87 -0.55 -1.24 -9.51
N GLY A 88 -0.24 -0.26 -10.36
CA GLY A 88 -1.05 0.07 -11.52
C GLY A 88 -1.15 -1.07 -12.53
N LEU A 89 -0.01 -1.70 -12.87
CA LEU A 89 0.00 -2.82 -13.80
C LEU A 89 -0.76 -4.04 -13.26
N GLY A 90 -0.56 -4.37 -11.98
CA GLY A 90 -1.26 -5.45 -11.30
C GLY A 90 -2.78 -5.22 -11.23
N SER A 91 -3.21 -4.01 -10.84
CA SER A 91 -4.64 -3.64 -10.78
C SER A 91 -5.30 -3.71 -12.15
N LEU A 92 -4.70 -3.12 -13.18
CA LEU A 92 -5.23 -3.17 -14.54
C LEU A 92 -5.25 -4.60 -15.10
N ALA A 93 -4.23 -5.41 -14.81
CA ALA A 93 -4.20 -6.81 -15.21
C ALA A 93 -5.32 -7.62 -14.54
N ALA A 94 -5.60 -7.37 -13.26
CA ALA A 94 -6.72 -8.00 -12.55
C ALA A 94 -8.07 -7.60 -13.16
N GLU A 95 -8.25 -6.34 -13.53
CA GLU A 95 -9.47 -5.89 -14.21
C GLU A 95 -9.60 -6.51 -15.62
N LEU A 96 -8.49 -6.68 -16.34
CA LEU A 96 -8.50 -7.40 -17.61
C LEU A 96 -8.88 -8.88 -17.44
N GLU A 97 -8.44 -9.50 -16.35
CA GLU A 97 -8.80 -10.87 -15.96
C GLU A 97 -10.31 -10.96 -15.66
N ASN A 98 -10.87 -9.97 -14.95
CA ASN A 98 -12.30 -9.80 -14.71
C ASN A 98 -13.14 -9.47 -15.96
N GLY A 99 -12.52 -9.40 -17.14
CA GLY A 99 -13.22 -9.28 -18.43
C GLY A 99 -13.29 -7.87 -19.02
N TYR A 100 -12.68 -6.86 -18.40
CA TYR A 100 -12.69 -5.49 -18.92
C TYR A 100 -11.75 -5.33 -20.13
N ARG A 101 -12.22 -5.72 -21.31
CA ARG A 101 -11.43 -5.65 -22.56
C ARG A 101 -11.16 -4.23 -23.07
N SER A 102 -11.87 -3.22 -22.57
CA SER A 102 -11.63 -1.79 -22.90
C SER A 102 -10.23 -1.32 -22.51
N LEU A 103 -9.53 -2.06 -21.63
CA LEU A 103 -8.14 -1.82 -21.26
C LEU A 103 -7.13 -2.04 -22.39
N LEU A 104 -7.52 -2.82 -23.41
CA LEU A 104 -6.66 -3.17 -24.54
C LEU A 104 -6.89 -2.19 -25.69
N VAL A 105 -5.85 -1.44 -26.04
CA VAL A 105 -5.88 -0.48 -27.14
C VAL A 105 -5.16 -1.06 -28.35
N LYS A 106 -5.79 -1.03 -29.52
CA LYS A 106 -5.21 -1.58 -30.76
C LYS A 106 -3.93 -0.81 -31.11
N GLY A 107 -2.83 -1.54 -31.27
CA GLY A 107 -1.52 -0.96 -31.60
C GLY A 107 -0.73 -0.43 -30.41
N ASP A 108 -1.28 -0.46 -29.19
CA ASP A 108 -0.58 -0.07 -27.96
C ASP A 108 0.29 -1.24 -27.45
N PRO A 109 1.63 -1.09 -27.41
CA PRO A 109 2.52 -2.13 -26.88
C PRO A 109 2.21 -2.52 -25.43
N ALA A 110 1.70 -1.59 -24.62
CA ALA A 110 1.33 -1.83 -23.22
C ALA A 110 0.20 -2.88 -23.09
N SER A 111 -0.59 -3.09 -24.14
CA SER A 111 -1.59 -4.16 -24.19
C SER A 111 -0.96 -5.56 -24.08
N LYS A 112 0.30 -5.74 -24.50
CA LYS A 112 1.02 -7.00 -24.36
C LYS A 112 1.38 -7.24 -22.88
N ASP A 113 1.91 -6.23 -22.22
CA ASP A 113 2.31 -6.30 -20.80
C ASP A 113 1.13 -6.65 -19.91
N LEU A 114 -0.01 -5.98 -20.11
CA LEU A 114 -1.26 -6.28 -19.41
C LEU A 114 -1.71 -7.73 -19.61
N ARG A 115 -1.62 -8.26 -20.83
CA ARG A 115 -2.01 -9.65 -21.11
C ARG A 115 -1.10 -10.65 -20.41
N ILE A 116 0.21 -10.39 -20.36
CA ILE A 116 1.17 -11.29 -19.70
C ILE A 116 0.87 -11.33 -18.20
N VAL A 117 0.72 -10.19 -17.54
CA VAL A 117 0.42 -10.15 -16.11
C VAL A 117 -0.98 -10.70 -15.82
N ALA A 118 -1.98 -10.45 -16.68
CA ALA A 118 -3.32 -11.02 -16.51
C ALA A 118 -3.33 -12.55 -16.69
N GLU A 119 -2.47 -13.11 -17.55
CA GLU A 119 -2.25 -14.55 -17.65
C GLU A 119 -1.53 -15.10 -16.41
N ALA A 120 -0.58 -14.35 -15.86
CA ALA A 120 0.14 -14.70 -14.64
C ALA A 120 -0.79 -14.87 -13.43
N ILE A 121 -1.87 -14.07 -13.36
CA ILE A 121 -2.91 -14.21 -12.33
C ILE A 121 -3.60 -15.58 -12.45
N ARG A 122 -3.90 -16.03 -13.67
CA ARG A 122 -4.59 -17.31 -13.92
C ARG A 122 -3.67 -18.53 -13.79
N ARG A 123 -2.39 -18.38 -14.14
CA ARG A 123 -1.41 -19.46 -14.20
C ARG A 123 -0.09 -19.07 -13.51
N PRO A 124 -0.11 -18.82 -12.19
CA PRO A 124 1.06 -18.28 -11.48
C PRO A 124 2.28 -19.21 -11.55
N ASP A 125 2.10 -20.53 -11.46
CA ASP A 125 3.24 -21.47 -11.52
C ASP A 125 3.95 -21.44 -12.88
N ALA A 126 3.19 -21.40 -13.97
CA ALA A 126 3.74 -21.28 -15.32
C ALA A 126 4.43 -19.93 -15.52
N PHE A 127 3.89 -18.87 -14.93
CA PHE A 127 4.52 -17.55 -14.94
C PHE A 127 5.86 -17.56 -14.19
N TRP A 128 5.93 -18.11 -12.98
CA TRP A 128 7.18 -18.17 -12.22
C TRP A 128 8.24 -19.01 -12.92
N GLN A 129 7.86 -20.15 -13.53
CA GLN A 129 8.76 -20.92 -14.39
C GLN A 129 9.30 -20.09 -15.57
N TRP A 130 8.43 -19.32 -16.23
CA TRP A 130 8.83 -18.44 -17.32
C TRP A 130 9.76 -17.32 -16.84
N ILE A 131 9.46 -16.65 -15.72
CA ILE A 131 10.30 -15.61 -15.11
C ILE A 131 11.71 -16.15 -14.81
N HIS A 132 11.82 -17.33 -14.20
CA HIS A 132 13.11 -17.95 -13.86
C HIS A 132 13.92 -18.40 -15.09
N SER A 133 13.27 -18.56 -16.25
CA SER A 133 13.96 -18.85 -17.52
C SER A 133 14.51 -17.61 -18.23
N GLN A 134 14.18 -16.40 -17.75
CA GLN A 134 14.64 -15.16 -18.38
C GLN A 134 16.09 -14.85 -18.01
N PRO A 135 16.90 -14.30 -18.94
CA PRO A 135 18.27 -13.91 -18.65
C PRO A 135 18.29 -12.60 -17.83
N VAL A 136 18.13 -12.71 -16.51
CA VAL A 136 18.16 -11.60 -15.56
C VAL A 136 19.39 -11.71 -14.67
N ALA A 137 20.07 -10.59 -14.41
CA ALA A 137 21.27 -10.54 -13.58
C ALA A 137 21.20 -9.42 -12.54
N GLY A 138 22.06 -9.51 -11.51
CA GLY A 138 22.26 -8.45 -10.52
C GLY A 138 21.03 -8.18 -9.66
N SER A 139 20.75 -6.90 -9.41
CA SER A 139 19.66 -6.46 -8.51
C SER A 139 18.27 -6.94 -8.93
N ASN A 140 18.03 -7.12 -10.23
CA ASN A 140 16.73 -7.56 -10.74
C ASN A 140 16.44 -9.03 -10.41
N LEU A 141 17.47 -9.87 -10.28
CA LEU A 141 17.29 -11.25 -9.80
C LEU A 141 16.80 -11.27 -8.36
N SER A 142 17.38 -10.43 -7.50
CA SER A 142 16.93 -10.30 -6.12
C SER A 142 15.49 -9.79 -6.02
N VAL A 143 15.10 -8.85 -6.88
CA VAL A 143 13.69 -8.40 -6.95
C VAL A 143 12.75 -9.56 -7.30
N ILE A 144 13.10 -10.41 -8.26
CA ILE A 144 12.31 -11.59 -8.63
C ILE A 144 12.14 -12.54 -7.43
N GLU A 145 13.23 -12.89 -6.76
CA GLU A 145 13.22 -13.80 -5.60
C GLU A 145 12.35 -13.25 -4.47
N LYS A 146 12.49 -11.95 -4.16
CA LYS A 146 11.73 -11.30 -3.08
C LYS A 146 10.25 -11.10 -3.45
N ALA A 147 9.96 -10.81 -4.71
CA ALA A 147 8.58 -10.74 -5.20
C ALA A 147 7.90 -12.11 -5.15
N GLU A 148 8.59 -13.20 -5.50
CA GLU A 148 8.04 -14.56 -5.37
C GLU A 148 7.79 -14.93 -3.90
N ALA A 149 8.72 -14.60 -2.99
CA ALA A 149 8.52 -14.78 -1.56
C ALA A 149 7.31 -13.98 -1.04
N ALA A 150 7.15 -12.73 -1.49
CA ALA A 150 5.99 -11.90 -1.18
C ALA A 150 4.69 -12.51 -1.71
N PHE A 151 4.68 -13.03 -2.94
CA PHE A 151 3.53 -13.72 -3.54
C PHE A 151 3.09 -14.92 -2.70
N ARG A 152 4.03 -15.74 -2.23
CA ARG A 152 3.76 -16.90 -1.38
C ARG A 152 3.27 -16.50 0.03
N GLY A 153 3.80 -15.40 0.57
CA GLY A 153 3.44 -14.88 1.89
C GLY A 153 2.12 -14.09 1.95
N SER A 154 1.61 -13.65 0.79
CA SER A 154 0.39 -12.84 0.69
C SER A 154 -0.89 -13.68 0.78
N GLY A 155 -1.81 -13.28 1.65
CA GLY A 155 -3.07 -14.00 1.86
C GLY A 155 -4.18 -13.63 0.88
N LEU A 156 -4.23 -12.37 0.43
CA LEU A 156 -5.30 -11.87 -0.44
C LEU A 156 -4.91 -11.98 -1.93
N PRO A 157 -5.84 -12.36 -2.82
CA PRO A 157 -5.57 -12.39 -4.27
C PRO A 157 -5.10 -11.04 -4.82
N GLY A 158 -5.66 -9.93 -4.34
CA GLY A 158 -5.25 -8.57 -4.74
C GLY A 158 -3.81 -8.25 -4.37
N ASP A 159 -3.34 -8.66 -3.18
CA ASP A 159 -1.95 -8.42 -2.77
C ASP A 159 -0.95 -9.18 -3.67
N LYS A 160 -1.35 -10.36 -4.17
CA LYS A 160 -0.51 -11.21 -5.03
C LYS A 160 -0.27 -10.59 -6.40
N VAL A 161 -1.20 -9.81 -6.94
CA VAL A 161 -1.05 -9.24 -8.30
C VAL A 161 0.12 -8.26 -8.38
N PHE A 162 0.43 -7.55 -7.30
CA PHE A 162 1.55 -6.60 -7.25
C PHE A 162 2.89 -7.34 -7.24
N SER A 163 2.95 -8.52 -6.64
CA SER A 163 4.15 -9.36 -6.66
C SER A 163 4.44 -9.91 -8.07
N LEU A 164 3.40 -10.37 -8.78
CA LEU A 164 3.51 -10.81 -10.17
C LEU A 164 3.97 -9.66 -11.09
N ALA A 165 3.35 -8.49 -10.94
CA ALA A 165 3.73 -7.30 -11.71
C ALA A 165 5.17 -6.85 -11.41
N SER A 166 5.61 -6.91 -10.15
CA SER A 166 6.99 -6.57 -9.76
C SER A 166 8.02 -7.48 -10.42
N ALA A 167 7.79 -8.79 -10.42
CA ALA A 167 8.68 -9.75 -11.08
C ALA A 167 8.73 -9.54 -12.61
N TYR A 168 7.58 -9.24 -13.23
CA TYR A 168 7.52 -8.93 -14.65
C TYR A 168 8.30 -7.65 -14.99
N LEU A 169 8.13 -6.57 -14.20
CA LEU A 169 8.88 -5.32 -14.39
C LEU A 169 10.39 -5.53 -14.21
N ALA A 170 10.80 -6.46 -13.34
CA ALA A 170 12.22 -6.83 -13.19
C ALA A 170 12.80 -7.47 -14.46
N VAL A 171 12.05 -8.36 -15.12
CA VAL A 171 12.45 -8.95 -16.42
C VAL A 171 12.59 -7.87 -17.49
N LEU A 172 11.74 -6.85 -17.47
CA LEU A 172 11.80 -5.72 -18.41
C LEU A 172 12.91 -4.71 -18.08
N ASN A 173 13.69 -4.91 -17.01
CA ASN A 173 14.64 -3.94 -16.47
C ASN A 173 14.00 -2.57 -16.14
N GLN A 174 12.75 -2.60 -15.65
CA GLN A 174 11.96 -1.42 -15.29
C GLN A 174 11.86 -1.22 -13.77
N ILE A 175 12.82 -1.76 -13.01
CA ILE A 175 12.92 -1.47 -11.57
C ILE A 175 13.61 -0.10 -11.41
N PRO A 176 12.96 0.86 -10.72
CA PRO A 176 13.58 2.15 -10.45
C PRO A 176 14.78 2.01 -9.51
N THR A 177 15.73 2.94 -9.63
CA THR A 177 16.84 3.06 -8.67
C THR A 177 16.29 3.49 -7.32
N LEU A 178 16.72 2.84 -6.24
CA LEU A 178 16.31 3.28 -4.91
C LEU A 178 16.83 4.68 -4.60
N SER A 179 15.90 5.61 -4.37
CA SER A 179 16.17 6.95 -3.89
C SER A 179 15.67 7.12 -2.46
N MET A 180 16.44 7.83 -1.63
CA MET A 180 16.13 8.16 -0.24
C MET A 180 16.14 9.69 -0.09
N PRO A 181 15.04 10.38 -0.45
CA PRO A 181 14.95 11.83 -0.33
C PRO A 181 15.12 12.30 1.11
N GLU A 182 15.40 13.60 1.28
CA GLU A 182 15.47 14.21 2.61
C GLU A 182 14.14 14.06 3.36
N TYR A 183 14.25 13.66 4.62
CA TYR A 183 13.10 13.51 5.49
C TYR A 183 12.60 14.87 5.95
N VAL A 184 11.32 15.14 5.73
CA VAL A 184 10.63 16.33 6.27
C VAL A 184 9.53 15.84 7.18
N VAL A 185 9.48 16.38 8.39
CA VAL A 185 8.41 16.10 9.34
C VAL A 185 7.12 16.73 8.81
N GLU A 186 6.09 15.92 8.65
CA GLU A 186 4.79 16.35 8.13
C GLU A 186 3.68 15.81 9.03
N ALA A 187 2.65 16.62 9.24
CA ALA A 187 1.48 16.17 9.99
C ALA A 187 0.73 15.10 9.20
N PHE A 188 0.47 13.95 9.83
CA PHE A 188 -0.32 12.90 9.22
C PHE A 188 -1.82 13.04 9.56
N PRO A 189 -2.72 13.09 8.58
CA PRO A 189 -4.15 13.15 8.84
C PRO A 189 -4.70 11.77 9.24
N TYR A 190 -4.64 11.43 10.53
CA TYR A 190 -5.00 10.09 11.04
C TYR A 190 -6.39 9.56 10.64
N TRP A 191 -7.36 10.43 10.35
CA TRP A 191 -8.68 10.03 9.87
C TRP A 191 -8.62 9.18 8.59
N ILE A 192 -7.60 9.35 7.75
CA ILE A 192 -7.44 8.57 6.51
C ILE A 192 -7.17 7.08 6.79
N ALA A 193 -6.67 6.73 7.98
CA ALA A 193 -6.47 5.34 8.37
C ALA A 193 -7.79 4.63 8.70
N ILE A 194 -8.83 5.39 9.05
CA ILE A 194 -10.18 4.91 9.34
C ILE A 194 -10.99 4.91 8.04
N ASP A 195 -10.71 3.94 7.18
CA ASP A 195 -11.28 3.85 5.82
C ASP A 195 -12.12 2.59 5.62
N LYS A 196 -12.45 2.28 4.35
CA LYS A 196 -13.21 1.09 3.95
C LYS A 196 -12.62 -0.26 4.40
N HIS A 197 -11.37 -0.30 4.87
CA HIS A 197 -10.75 -1.52 5.41
C HIS A 197 -10.93 -1.67 6.91
N THR A 198 -11.52 -0.67 7.57
CA THR A 198 -11.85 -0.66 9.00
C THR A 198 -13.37 -0.65 9.18
N ASP A 199 -13.88 -1.36 10.17
CA ASP A 199 -15.33 -1.33 10.47
C ASP A 199 -15.89 0.07 10.77
N PRO A 200 -15.23 0.94 11.57
CA PRO A 200 -15.67 2.33 11.70
C PRO A 200 -15.66 3.10 10.38
N GLY A 201 -14.60 2.98 9.58
CA GLY A 201 -14.49 3.70 8.31
C GLY A 201 -15.52 3.24 7.28
N LYS A 202 -15.85 1.94 7.23
CA LYS A 202 -16.96 1.43 6.39
C LYS A 202 -18.29 2.10 6.75
N ARG A 203 -18.60 2.21 8.05
CA ARG A 203 -19.84 2.83 8.53
C ARG A 203 -19.87 4.34 8.20
N ALA A 204 -18.79 5.05 8.47
CA ALA A 204 -18.69 6.47 8.15
C ALA A 204 -18.80 6.73 6.64
N LEU A 205 -18.17 5.89 5.81
CA LEU A 205 -18.23 5.99 4.36
C LEU A 205 -19.64 5.69 3.81
N GLN A 206 -20.35 4.72 4.41
CA GLN A 206 -21.74 4.43 4.07
C GLN A 206 -22.68 5.61 4.39
N GLN A 207 -22.54 6.19 5.59
CA GLN A 207 -23.30 7.37 5.99
C GLN A 207 -23.00 8.58 5.10
N CYS A 208 -21.73 8.77 4.74
CA CYS A 208 -21.31 9.83 3.82
C CYS A 208 -21.91 9.64 2.42
N ALA A 209 -21.91 8.40 1.90
CA ALA A 209 -22.52 8.06 0.62
C ALA A 209 -24.03 8.38 0.60
N GLU A 210 -24.75 8.01 1.66
CA GLU A 210 -26.16 8.33 1.84
C GLU A 210 -26.42 9.84 1.94
N ALA A 211 -25.63 10.55 2.75
CA ALA A 211 -25.77 12.00 2.96
C ALA A 211 -25.50 12.81 1.68
N LEU A 212 -24.56 12.37 0.85
CA LEU A 212 -24.19 13.05 -0.39
C LEU A 212 -24.94 12.52 -1.62
N ASN A 213 -25.80 11.51 -1.45
CA ASN A 213 -26.48 10.82 -2.54
C ASN A 213 -25.50 10.33 -3.64
N VAL A 214 -24.40 9.72 -3.21
CA VAL A 214 -23.37 9.13 -4.07
C VAL A 214 -23.33 7.63 -3.82
N GLU A 215 -23.14 6.83 -4.87
CA GLU A 215 -23.03 5.38 -4.72
C GLU A 215 -21.79 4.98 -3.91
N TYR A 216 -21.94 4.03 -2.98
CA TYR A 216 -20.91 3.67 -2.00
C TYR A 216 -19.58 3.24 -2.64
N ARG A 217 -19.62 2.39 -3.66
CA ARG A 217 -18.41 1.92 -4.37
C ARG A 217 -17.70 3.06 -5.09
N THR A 218 -18.47 3.97 -5.68
CA THR A 218 -17.95 5.18 -6.35
C THR A 218 -17.26 6.08 -5.34
N LEU A 219 -17.90 6.36 -4.19
CA LEU A 219 -17.28 7.15 -3.13
C LEU A 219 -16.02 6.47 -2.57
N GLY A 220 -16.05 5.15 -2.37
CA GLY A 220 -14.89 4.38 -1.89
C GLY A 220 -13.73 4.31 -2.89
N ALA A 221 -14.00 4.45 -4.19
CA ALA A 221 -12.97 4.59 -5.20
C ALA A 221 -12.40 6.02 -5.20
N ILE A 222 -13.25 7.05 -5.15
CA ILE A 222 -12.84 8.45 -5.03
C ILE A 222 -11.96 8.65 -3.79
N GLN A 223 -12.41 8.17 -2.63
CA GLN A 223 -11.67 8.24 -1.36
C GLN A 223 -10.30 7.54 -1.46
N TYR A 224 -10.22 6.41 -2.16
CA TYR A 224 -8.93 5.76 -2.38
C TYR A 224 -8.05 6.57 -3.33
N TYR A 225 -8.50 6.93 -4.53
CA TYR A 225 -7.62 7.54 -5.53
C TYR A 225 -7.23 8.99 -5.22
N LEU A 226 -8.10 9.77 -4.57
CA LEU A 226 -7.83 11.18 -4.26
C LEU A 226 -7.19 11.40 -2.88
N GLU A 227 -7.24 10.43 -1.97
CA GLU A 227 -6.67 10.59 -0.63
C GLU A 227 -5.84 9.39 -0.19
N GLY A 228 -6.43 8.19 -0.23
CA GLY A 228 -5.76 6.97 0.18
C GLY A 228 -4.45 6.76 -0.58
N GLY A 229 -4.48 6.87 -1.89
CA GLY A 229 -3.41 6.62 -2.84
C GLY A 229 -2.39 7.75 -3.00
N LEU A 230 -2.56 8.87 -2.29
CA LEU A 230 -1.59 9.97 -2.30
C LEU A 230 -0.24 9.46 -1.77
N CYS A 231 0.79 9.71 -2.58
CA CYS A 231 2.16 9.27 -2.31
C CYS A 231 3.06 10.48 -2.17
N ARG A 232 4.04 10.37 -1.27
CA ARG A 232 5.10 11.36 -1.16
C ARG A 232 6.28 10.96 -2.03
N ASN A 233 6.90 11.90 -2.73
CA ASN A 233 8.05 11.61 -3.62
C ASN A 233 7.73 10.49 -4.62
N LEU A 234 6.54 10.54 -5.24
CA LEU A 234 6.14 9.57 -6.27
C LEU A 234 6.98 9.79 -7.52
N GLU A 235 7.77 8.79 -7.90
CA GLU A 235 8.47 8.74 -9.17
C GLU A 235 7.50 8.46 -10.32
N PRO A 236 7.87 8.81 -11.58
CA PRO A 236 7.05 8.54 -12.75
C PRO A 236 6.51 7.10 -12.76
N SER A 237 5.18 6.99 -12.71
CA SER A 237 4.47 5.73 -12.56
C SER A 237 3.35 5.64 -13.60
N PRO A 238 3.69 5.51 -14.90
CA PRO A 238 2.71 5.54 -15.99
C PRO A 238 1.61 4.48 -15.87
N TRP A 239 1.91 3.31 -15.30
CA TRP A 239 0.91 2.28 -15.05
C TRP A 239 -0.10 2.70 -13.97
N TRP A 240 0.36 3.40 -12.94
CA TRP A 240 -0.50 3.95 -11.89
C TRP A 240 -1.38 5.09 -12.43
N GLU A 241 -0.81 6.00 -13.20
CA GLU A 241 -1.56 7.08 -13.86
C GLU A 241 -2.65 6.52 -14.79
N ARG A 242 -2.34 5.45 -15.53
CA ARG A 242 -3.31 4.73 -16.37
C ARG A 242 -4.42 4.08 -15.52
N ASP A 243 -4.08 3.47 -14.39
CA ASP A 243 -5.06 2.87 -13.47
C ASP A 243 -6.02 3.90 -12.91
N VAL A 244 -5.49 4.98 -12.33
CA VAL A 244 -6.29 6.07 -11.77
C VAL A 244 -7.26 6.62 -12.82
N ARG A 245 -6.76 6.95 -14.02
CA ARG A 245 -7.58 7.48 -15.10
C ARG A 245 -8.69 6.50 -15.50
N TRP A 246 -8.33 5.26 -15.79
CA TRP A 246 -9.29 4.25 -16.24
C TRP A 246 -10.38 3.99 -15.18
N GLN A 247 -10.02 3.94 -13.90
CA GLN A 247 -10.97 3.70 -12.83
C GLN A 247 -11.96 4.85 -12.65
N LEU A 248 -11.50 6.10 -12.70
CA LEU A 248 -12.38 7.27 -12.59
C LEU A 248 -13.27 7.44 -13.83
N GLU A 249 -12.74 7.18 -15.03
CA GLU A 249 -13.52 7.16 -16.28
C GLU A 249 -14.62 6.11 -16.22
N ARG A 250 -14.29 4.88 -15.82
CA ARG A 250 -15.25 3.76 -15.70
C ARG A 250 -16.38 4.05 -14.73
N LEU A 251 -16.10 4.80 -13.66
CA LEU A 251 -17.10 5.21 -12.66
C LEU A 251 -17.88 6.47 -13.06
N GLY A 252 -17.58 7.09 -14.21
CA GLY A 252 -18.26 8.29 -14.67
C GLY A 252 -18.01 9.51 -13.77
N VAL A 253 -16.83 9.58 -13.14
CA VAL A 253 -16.39 10.66 -12.24
C VAL A 253 -15.09 11.32 -12.68
N HIS A 254 -14.82 11.33 -13.99
CA HIS A 254 -13.72 12.07 -14.61
C HIS A 254 -14.04 13.58 -14.71
N GLU A 255 -13.10 14.37 -15.26
CA GLU A 255 -13.27 15.82 -15.52
C GLU A 255 -13.58 16.68 -14.28
N GLY A 256 -12.90 16.44 -13.16
CA GLY A 256 -13.07 17.25 -11.94
C GLY A 256 -14.25 16.82 -11.06
N LYS A 257 -15.09 15.88 -11.52
CA LYS A 257 -16.26 15.41 -10.76
C LYS A 257 -15.85 14.62 -9.52
N ALA A 258 -14.81 13.79 -9.59
CA ALA A 258 -14.29 13.08 -8.43
C ALA A 258 -13.81 14.05 -7.35
N GLU A 259 -13.11 15.12 -7.74
CA GLU A 259 -12.58 16.17 -6.87
C GLU A 259 -13.72 16.94 -6.19
N ALA A 260 -14.77 17.31 -6.94
CA ALA A 260 -15.94 17.99 -6.40
C ALA A 260 -16.71 17.13 -5.37
N ILE A 261 -16.87 15.83 -5.65
CA ILE A 261 -17.46 14.88 -4.68
C ILE A 261 -16.56 14.77 -3.45
N TRP A 262 -15.25 14.64 -3.67
CA TRP A 262 -14.28 14.43 -2.60
C TRP A 262 -14.20 15.61 -1.65
N GLN A 263 -14.26 16.84 -2.13
CA GLN A 263 -14.23 18.03 -1.28
C GLN A 263 -15.31 18.00 -0.18
N ASN A 264 -16.54 17.61 -0.56
CA ASN A 264 -17.64 17.49 0.40
C ASN A 264 -17.49 16.24 1.29
N ALA A 265 -17.11 15.11 0.69
CA ALA A 265 -16.96 13.86 1.42
C ALA A 265 -15.82 13.91 2.45
N SER A 266 -14.69 14.53 2.13
CA SER A 266 -13.55 14.64 3.04
C SER A 266 -13.90 15.49 4.25
N ALA A 267 -14.65 16.58 4.08
CA ALA A 267 -15.11 17.41 5.19
C ALA A 267 -16.06 16.62 6.11
N TYR A 268 -17.04 15.93 5.51
CA TYR A 268 -17.96 15.06 6.25
C TYR A 268 -17.23 13.99 7.06
N LEU A 269 -16.30 13.26 6.43
CA LEU A 269 -15.56 12.18 7.08
C LEU A 269 -14.64 12.69 8.20
N GLN A 270 -13.96 13.82 8.00
CA GLN A 270 -13.14 14.43 9.04
C GLN A 270 -13.94 14.76 10.29
N GLU A 271 -15.11 15.38 10.13
CA GLU A 271 -16.00 15.70 11.24
C GLU A 271 -16.51 14.44 11.94
N HIS A 272 -17.02 13.47 11.17
CA HIS A 272 -17.63 12.25 11.70
C HIS A 272 -16.62 11.32 12.40
N LEU A 273 -15.35 11.36 12.00
CA LEU A 273 -14.30 10.50 12.55
C LEU A 273 -13.46 11.17 13.63
N ALA A 274 -13.61 12.49 13.86
CA ALA A 274 -12.75 13.28 14.74
C ALA A 274 -12.58 12.67 16.14
N ALA A 275 -13.69 12.33 16.82
CA ALA A 275 -13.63 11.75 18.16
C ALA A 275 -12.88 10.40 18.19
N GLN A 276 -13.09 9.57 17.17
CA GLN A 276 -12.41 8.28 17.08
C GLN A 276 -10.92 8.43 16.75
N VAL A 277 -10.56 9.44 15.96
CA VAL A 277 -9.17 9.77 15.67
C VAL A 277 -8.42 10.17 16.92
N GLU A 278 -9.01 11.00 17.79
CA GLU A 278 -8.34 11.38 19.04
C GLU A 278 -8.09 10.19 19.95
N VAL A 279 -9.10 9.33 20.17
CA VAL A 279 -8.90 8.10 20.95
C VAL A 279 -7.82 7.21 20.34
N PHE A 280 -7.81 7.05 19.02
CA PHE A 280 -6.81 6.25 18.32
C PHE A 280 -5.39 6.80 18.47
N LYS A 281 -5.23 8.13 18.35
CA LYS A 281 -3.94 8.80 18.52
C LYS A 281 -3.41 8.60 19.94
N ASP A 282 -4.25 8.80 20.95
CA ASP A 282 -3.84 8.63 22.35
C ASP A 282 -3.38 7.20 22.64
N GLU A 283 -4.11 6.19 22.14
CA GLU A 283 -3.71 4.78 22.26
C GLU A 283 -2.37 4.49 21.56
N LEU A 284 -2.16 5.05 20.36
CA LEU A 284 -0.93 4.87 19.59
C LEU A 284 0.28 5.52 20.27
N GLU A 285 0.13 6.75 20.76
CA GLU A 285 1.22 7.46 21.46
C GLU A 285 1.55 6.78 22.78
N HIS A 286 0.55 6.40 23.56
CA HIS A 286 0.76 5.69 24.82
C HIS A 286 1.55 4.38 24.63
N ALA A 287 1.18 3.60 23.61
CA ALA A 287 1.87 2.37 23.24
C ALA A 287 3.36 2.62 22.88
N PHE A 288 3.62 3.68 22.12
CA PHE A 288 4.97 4.07 21.73
C PHE A 288 5.81 4.61 22.89
N GLU A 289 5.22 5.39 23.79
CA GLU A 289 5.90 5.87 25.01
C GLU A 289 6.31 4.71 25.92
N LEU A 290 5.41 3.73 26.11
CA LEU A 290 5.70 2.51 26.87
C LEU A 290 6.84 1.69 26.23
N TYR A 291 6.87 1.62 24.91
CA TYR A 291 7.95 0.97 24.18
C TYR A 291 9.30 1.65 24.44
N ARG A 292 9.36 2.97 24.27
CA ARG A 292 10.59 3.74 24.46
C ARG A 292 11.10 3.71 25.90
N SER A 293 10.21 3.71 26.89
CA SER A 293 10.60 3.60 28.29
C SER A 293 11.23 2.23 28.58
N THR A 294 10.65 1.15 28.03
CA THR A 294 11.16 -0.21 28.17
C THR A 294 12.56 -0.38 27.59
N LEU A 295 12.80 0.14 26.38
CA LEU A 295 14.14 0.12 25.76
C LEU A 295 15.18 0.88 26.58
N ARG A 296 14.85 2.07 27.07
CA ARG A 296 15.74 2.87 27.93
C ARG A 296 16.10 2.12 29.22
N THR A 297 15.17 1.39 29.80
CA THR A 297 15.45 0.56 30.99
C THR A 297 16.36 -0.61 30.66
N GLN A 298 16.19 -1.28 29.51
CA GLN A 298 17.10 -2.33 29.07
C GLN A 298 18.52 -1.81 28.85
N ASP A 299 18.69 -0.69 28.14
CA ASP A 299 20.00 -0.06 27.94
C ASP A 299 20.69 0.35 29.25
N SER A 300 19.91 0.71 30.28
CA SER A 300 20.43 1.05 31.61
C SER A 300 20.85 -0.17 32.45
N LEU A 301 20.33 -1.36 32.14
CA LEU A 301 20.69 -2.61 32.83
C LEU A 301 21.98 -3.24 32.28
N PHE A 302 22.44 -2.81 31.11
CA PHE A 302 23.68 -3.27 30.47
C PHE A 302 24.84 -2.26 30.57
N ARG A 303 24.71 -1.22 31.43
CA ARG A 303 25.77 -0.26 31.78
C ARG A 303 26.18 -0.43 33.23
#